data_AF-A0A177GBN6-F1
#
_entry.id   AF-A0A177GBN6-F1
#
_cell.length_a   1.000
_cell.length_b   1.000
_cell.length_c   1.000
_cell.angle_alpha   90.00
_cell.angle_beta   90.00
_cell.angle_gamma   90.00
#
_symmetry.space_group_name_H-M   'P 1'
#
loop_
_entity.id
_entity.type
_entity.pdbx_description
1 polymer ?
#
loop_
_entity_poly.entity_id
_entity_poly.type
_entity_poly.pdbx_seq_one_letter_code
_entity_poly.pdbx_strand_id
1 'polypeptide(L)'
;MALPKAHSYRDQAWLFYLLGKHLERSDQITRLIDIRYHTLLPGHETVGSEIDITQWASILRSAAAYHAFRRLQPVMTTPANVVGFLLKNDAFPRSLTTSLRLLDSTLSTLAGHGSLRRLCSPIQERVAELRVTLADQTVDDIIIRGLHEYMQWIQTQISKVQQETALAFWPVTPHCGTASGQAQQ
;
A
#
# COMPACT_ATOMS: atom_id res chain seq x y z
N MET A 1 -29.47 -14.80 30.32
CA MET A 1 -29.41 -13.33 30.53
C MET A 1 -28.10 -12.85 29.92
N ALA A 2 -28.14 -12.36 28.67
CA ALA A 2 -26.96 -11.96 27.91
C ALA A 2 -26.70 -10.46 28.14
N LEU A 3 -25.50 -10.11 28.61
CA LEU A 3 -25.04 -8.72 28.65
C LEU A 3 -24.65 -8.27 27.23
N PRO A 4 -25.06 -7.08 26.79
CA PRO A 4 -24.68 -6.56 25.48
C PRO A 4 -23.18 -6.23 25.50
N LYS A 5 -22.40 -6.88 24.62
CA LYS A 5 -20.96 -6.63 24.46
C LYS A 5 -20.74 -5.23 23.88
N ALA A 6 -20.56 -4.23 24.74
CA ALA A 6 -20.07 -2.90 24.41
C ALA A 6 -18.57 -2.87 24.07
N HIS A 7 -18.09 -3.84 23.27
CA HIS A 7 -16.67 -3.99 22.87
C HIS A 7 -16.50 -3.96 21.33
N SER A 8 -17.56 -4.23 20.56
CA SER A 8 -17.49 -4.36 19.10
C SER A 8 -17.10 -3.07 18.37
N TYR A 9 -17.45 -1.89 18.89
CA TYR A 9 -17.13 -0.61 18.25
C TYR A 9 -15.65 -0.23 18.40
N ARG A 10 -15.02 -0.56 19.53
CA ARG A 10 -13.59 -0.30 19.75
C ARG A 10 -12.72 -1.20 18.87
N ASP A 11 -13.15 -2.45 18.68
CA ASP A 11 -12.47 -3.42 17.82
C ASP A 11 -12.57 -3.04 16.33
N GLN A 12 -13.75 -2.59 15.87
CA GLN A 12 -13.91 -2.15 14.48
C GLN A 12 -13.13 -0.86 14.17
N ALA A 13 -13.16 0.14 15.06
CA ALA A 13 -12.38 1.35 14.89
C ALA A 13 -10.87 1.06 14.78
N TRP A 14 -10.37 0.10 15.55
CA TRP A 14 -8.99 -0.37 15.45
C TRP A 14 -8.69 -1.04 14.11
N LEU A 15 -9.60 -1.87 13.60
CA LEU A 15 -9.45 -2.50 12.27
C LEU A 15 -9.44 -1.45 11.14
N PHE A 16 -10.28 -0.42 11.20
CA PHE A 16 -10.25 0.68 10.22
C PHE A 16 -8.95 1.49 10.29
N TYR A 17 -8.41 1.72 11.50
CA TYR A 17 -7.10 2.33 11.67
C TYR A 17 -6.01 1.47 11.02
N LEU A 18 -6.01 0.14 11.25
CA LEU A 18 -5.05 -0.77 10.61
C LEU A 18 -5.20 -0.76 9.10
N LEU A 19 -6.42 -0.78 8.58
CA LEU A 19 -6.73 -0.71 7.15
C LEU A 19 -6.08 0.53 6.51
N GLY A 20 -6.35 1.72 7.07
CA GLY A 20 -5.79 2.98 6.61
C GLY A 20 -4.26 3.01 6.72
N LYS A 21 -3.70 2.52 7.83
CA LYS A 21 -2.25 2.42 8.05
C LYS A 21 -1.55 1.55 7.00
N HIS A 22 -2.15 0.43 6.61
CA HIS A 22 -1.57 -0.47 5.61
C HIS A 22 -1.69 0.07 4.19
N LEU A 23 -2.78 0.78 3.88
CA LEU A 23 -2.93 1.50 2.60
C LEU A 23 -1.91 2.62 2.46
N GLU A 24 -1.83 3.50 3.45
CA GLU A 24 -0.91 4.63 3.47
C GLU A 24 0.55 4.17 3.36
N ARG A 25 0.91 3.09 4.07
CA ARG A 25 2.25 2.52 3.95
C ARG A 25 2.56 1.99 2.54
N SER A 26 1.59 1.34 1.92
CA SER A 26 1.75 0.81 0.57
C SER A 26 2.03 1.95 -0.42
N ASP A 27 1.26 3.04 -0.30
CA ASP A 27 1.46 4.25 -1.09
C ASP A 27 2.83 4.91 -0.81
N GLN A 28 3.21 5.11 0.45
CA GLN A 28 4.51 5.69 0.82
C GLN A 28 5.70 4.92 0.26
N ILE A 29 5.68 3.59 0.27
CA ILE A 29 6.78 2.77 -0.25
C ILE A 29 6.90 2.93 -1.76
N THR A 30 5.78 2.91 -2.49
CA THR A 30 5.80 3.09 -3.94
C THR A 30 6.32 4.47 -4.32
N ARG A 31 5.87 5.54 -3.66
CA ARG A 31 6.38 6.91 -3.89
C ARG A 31 7.85 7.07 -3.54
N LEU A 32 8.30 6.44 -2.45
CA LEU A 32 9.70 6.49 -2.02
C LEU A 32 10.62 5.84 -3.07
N ILE A 33 10.20 4.69 -3.63
CA ILE A 33 10.93 4.02 -4.71
C ILE A 33 10.93 4.89 -5.96
N ASP A 34 9.77 5.40 -6.35
CA ASP A 34 9.56 6.13 -7.59
C ASP A 34 10.39 7.42 -7.68
N ILE A 35 10.25 8.28 -6.67
CA ILE A 35 11.00 9.55 -6.56
C ILE A 35 12.50 9.30 -6.70
N ARG A 36 12.98 8.22 -6.07
CA ARG A 36 14.40 7.94 -5.98
C ARG A 36 14.95 7.27 -7.22
N TYR A 37 14.20 6.37 -7.84
CA TYR A 37 14.61 5.81 -9.12
C TYR A 37 14.79 6.92 -10.16
N HIS A 38 13.86 7.87 -10.24
CA HIS A 38 13.98 9.00 -11.16
C HIS A 38 15.12 9.98 -10.79
N THR A 39 15.38 10.21 -9.49
CA THR A 39 16.45 11.13 -9.05
C THR A 39 17.84 10.51 -9.18
N LEU A 40 17.97 9.18 -9.08
CA LEU A 40 19.26 8.47 -9.04
C LEU A 40 19.68 7.85 -10.37
N LEU A 41 18.75 7.60 -11.30
CA LEU A 41 19.10 7.10 -12.63
C LEU A 41 19.33 8.14 -13.76
N PRO A 42 19.46 9.47 -13.56
CA PRO A 42 19.72 10.35 -14.69
C PRO A 42 21.19 10.24 -15.13
N GLY A 43 21.42 9.33 -16.09
CA GLY A 43 22.55 9.32 -17.01
C GLY A 43 23.76 8.50 -16.56
N HIS A 44 24.00 7.37 -17.24
CA HIS A 44 25.30 6.71 -17.50
C HIS A 44 26.40 6.67 -16.42
N GLU A 45 26.13 6.96 -15.15
CA GLU A 45 27.07 6.70 -14.07
C GLU A 45 27.10 5.18 -13.83
N THR A 46 28.32 4.65 -13.72
CA THR A 46 28.57 3.24 -13.41
C THR A 46 27.77 2.83 -12.18
N VAL A 47 26.78 1.95 -12.37
CA VAL A 47 25.97 1.35 -11.29
C VAL A 47 26.91 0.86 -10.20
N GLY A 48 26.82 1.46 -9.00
CA GLY A 48 27.71 1.13 -7.87
C GLY A 48 28.78 2.17 -7.56
N SER A 49 28.68 3.40 -8.07
CA SER A 49 29.47 4.54 -7.58
C SER A 49 29.25 4.76 -6.07
N GLU A 50 30.23 5.34 -5.35
CA GLU A 50 30.08 5.64 -3.92
C GLU A 50 28.91 6.60 -3.63
N ILE A 51 28.61 7.47 -4.61
CA ILE A 51 27.49 8.41 -4.57
C ILE A 51 26.15 7.64 -4.62
N ASP A 52 26.01 6.67 -5.51
CA ASP A 52 24.83 5.80 -5.58
C ASP A 52 24.59 5.03 -4.28
N ILE A 53 25.64 4.42 -3.73
CA ILE A 53 25.54 3.61 -2.50
C ILE A 53 25.05 4.46 -1.33
N THR A 54 25.56 5.68 -1.20
CA THR A 54 25.17 6.62 -0.14
C THR A 54 23.71 7.03 -0.29
N GLN A 55 23.26 7.27 -1.51
CA GLN A 55 21.88 7.64 -1.79
C GLN A 55 20.91 6.48 -1.55
N TRP A 56 21.21 5.26 -2.01
CA TRP A 56 20.40 4.07 -1.69
C TRP A 56 20.36 3.76 -0.19
N ALA A 57 21.47 3.98 0.53
CA ALA A 57 21.47 3.87 1.99
C ALA A 57 20.56 4.92 2.65
N SER A 58 20.46 6.13 2.12
CA SER A 58 19.54 7.15 2.64
C SER A 58 18.07 6.73 2.49
N ILE A 59 17.69 6.10 1.38
CA ILE A 59 16.34 5.57 1.12
C ILE A 59 16.00 4.49 2.13
N LEU A 60 16.92 3.55 2.30
CA LEU A 60 16.77 2.49 3.28
C LEU A 60 16.63 3.07 4.69
N ARG A 61 17.28 4.19 5.03
CA ARG A 61 17.08 4.85 6.34
C ARG A 61 15.72 5.53 6.43
N SER A 62 15.25 6.21 5.39
CA SER A 62 13.91 6.81 5.34
C SER A 62 12.79 5.78 5.47
N ALA A 63 12.98 4.60 4.85
CA ALA A 63 12.08 3.46 5.04
C ALA A 63 12.37 2.68 6.34
N ALA A 64 13.29 3.14 7.20
CA ALA A 64 13.98 2.41 8.27
C ALA A 64 14.19 0.89 7.99
N ALA A 65 14.50 0.61 6.74
CA ALA A 65 14.89 -0.67 6.17
C ALA A 65 16.38 -0.94 6.32
N TYR A 66 17.22 0.07 6.57
CA TYR A 66 18.69 -0.03 6.47
C TYR A 66 19.29 -1.21 7.23
N HIS A 67 18.98 -1.37 8.52
CA HIS A 67 19.52 -2.48 9.30
C HIS A 67 18.97 -3.84 8.86
N ALA A 68 17.68 -3.92 8.52
CA ALA A 68 17.06 -5.16 8.04
C ALA A 68 17.64 -5.58 6.69
N PHE A 69 17.84 -4.64 5.78
CA PHE A 69 18.50 -4.83 4.49
C PHE A 69 19.93 -5.33 4.68
N ARG A 70 20.75 -4.62 5.48
CA ARG A 70 22.14 -4.99 5.76
C ARG A 70 22.31 -6.38 6.39
N ARG A 71 21.33 -6.85 7.16
CA ARG A 71 21.35 -8.20 7.76
C ARG A 71 21.05 -9.29 6.73
N LEU A 72 20.21 -9.01 5.75
CA LEU A 72 19.75 -9.99 4.75
C LEU A 72 20.54 -9.94 3.43
N GLN A 73 21.20 -8.82 3.15
CA GLN A 73 21.99 -8.58 1.94
C GLN A 73 23.38 -8.09 2.35
N PRO A 74 24.32 -9.01 2.63
CA PRO A 74 25.68 -8.66 3.06
C PRO A 74 26.61 -8.20 1.92
N VAL A 75 26.18 -8.32 0.66
CA VAL A 75 26.95 -7.95 -0.56
C VAL A 75 26.71 -6.47 -0.92
N MET A 76 27.30 -5.99 -2.01
CA MET A 76 27.11 -4.64 -2.56
C MET A 76 25.63 -4.26 -2.69
N THR A 77 25.33 -3.02 -2.28
CA THR A 77 24.03 -2.39 -2.46
C THR A 77 23.83 -2.03 -3.93
N THR A 78 22.94 -2.75 -4.62
CA THR A 78 22.51 -2.41 -5.98
C THR A 78 21.09 -1.83 -5.96
N PRO A 79 20.71 -1.00 -6.95
CA PRO A 79 19.33 -0.54 -7.12
C PRO A 79 18.32 -1.68 -7.09
N ALA A 80 18.58 -2.75 -7.84
CA ALA A 80 17.72 -3.93 -7.92
C ALA A 80 17.52 -4.60 -6.56
N ASN A 81 18.59 -4.76 -5.77
CA ASN A 81 18.48 -5.36 -4.44
C ASN A 81 17.63 -4.50 -3.50
N VAL A 82 17.77 -3.17 -3.54
CA VAL A 82 16.98 -2.27 -2.68
C VAL A 82 15.51 -2.25 -3.10
N VAL A 83 15.22 -2.12 -4.40
CA VAL A 83 13.86 -2.17 -4.93
C VAL A 83 13.22 -3.51 -4.59
N GLY A 84 13.91 -4.62 -4.84
CA GLY A 84 13.43 -5.95 -4.50
C GLY A 84 13.15 -6.14 -3.02
N PHE A 85 14.02 -5.63 -2.15
CA PHE A 85 13.81 -5.66 -0.71
C PHE A 85 12.55 -4.87 -0.30
N LEU A 86 12.37 -3.65 -0.81
CA LEU A 86 11.24 -2.80 -0.45
C LEU A 86 9.92 -3.27 -1.05
N LEU A 87 9.92 -3.91 -2.23
CA LEU A 87 8.70 -4.41 -2.85
C LEU A 87 8.31 -5.80 -2.35
N LYS A 88 9.27 -6.73 -2.28
CA LYS A 88 8.98 -8.18 -2.25
C LYS A 88 9.42 -8.92 -0.99
N ASN A 89 10.08 -8.26 -0.02
CA ASN A 89 10.55 -8.98 1.17
C ASN A 89 9.41 -9.26 2.19
N ASP A 90 8.96 -10.50 2.30
CA ASP A 90 7.90 -10.93 3.23
C ASP A 90 8.25 -10.86 4.72
N ALA A 91 9.55 -10.83 5.05
CA ALA A 91 10.05 -10.72 6.41
C ALA A 91 10.22 -9.26 6.84
N PHE A 92 10.19 -8.30 5.90
CA PHE A 92 10.26 -6.88 6.21
C PHE A 92 8.85 -6.31 6.40
N PRO A 93 8.46 -5.86 7.61
CA PRO A 93 7.08 -5.44 7.91
C PRO A 93 6.57 -4.24 7.10
N ARG A 94 7.49 -3.52 6.45
CA ARG A 94 7.17 -2.35 5.64
C ARG A 94 7.43 -2.56 4.16
N SER A 95 7.71 -3.78 3.71
CA SER A 95 7.69 -4.05 2.28
C SER A 95 6.27 -3.87 1.75
N LEU A 96 6.15 -3.60 0.44
CA LEU A 96 4.85 -3.52 -0.22
C LEU A 96 4.08 -4.84 -0.08
N THR A 97 4.74 -5.97 -0.34
CA THR A 97 4.13 -7.31 -0.21
C THR A 97 3.57 -7.55 1.20
N THR A 98 4.35 -7.25 2.24
CA THR A 98 3.87 -7.41 3.62
C THR A 98 2.73 -6.45 3.93
N SER A 99 2.80 -5.20 3.46
CA SER A 99 1.75 -4.20 3.70
C SER A 99 0.42 -4.61 3.04
N LEU A 100 0.46 -5.11 1.80
CA LEU A 100 -0.73 -5.62 1.11
C LEU A 100 -1.27 -6.91 1.75
N ARG A 101 -0.40 -7.81 2.24
CA ARG A 101 -0.83 -9.00 2.99
C ARG A 101 -1.56 -8.61 4.28
N LEU A 102 -1.05 -7.63 5.03
CA LEU A 102 -1.68 -7.15 6.26
C LEU A 102 -2.98 -6.40 5.97
N LEU A 103 -3.04 -5.65 4.86
CA LEU A 103 -4.27 -5.04 4.37
C LEU A 103 -5.36 -6.09 4.11
N ASP A 104 -5.03 -7.14 3.36
CA ASP A 104 -5.95 -8.24 3.07
C ASP A 104 -6.40 -9.00 4.32
N SER A 105 -5.48 -9.27 5.25
CA SER A 105 -5.82 -9.87 6.55
C SER A 105 -6.76 -8.99 7.39
N THR A 106 -6.58 -7.66 7.32
CA THR A 106 -7.44 -6.70 8.02
C THR A 106 -8.84 -6.70 7.40
N LEU A 107 -8.95 -6.69 6.07
CA LEU A 107 -10.21 -6.80 5.34
C LEU A 107 -10.92 -8.13 5.65
N SER A 108 -10.19 -9.23 5.72
CA SER A 108 -10.74 -10.55 6.07
C SER A 108 -11.33 -10.56 7.48
N THR A 109 -10.69 -9.87 8.42
CA THR A 109 -11.19 -9.72 9.79
C THR A 109 -12.44 -8.84 9.81
N LEU A 110 -12.45 -7.72 9.07
CA LEU A 110 -13.63 -6.86 8.90
C LEU A 110 -14.82 -7.63 8.29
N ALA A 111 -14.57 -8.44 7.26
CA ALA A 111 -15.57 -9.28 6.61
C ALA A 111 -16.15 -10.38 7.52
N GLY A 112 -15.44 -10.70 8.62
CA GLY A 112 -15.95 -11.55 9.70
C GLY A 112 -17.14 -10.94 10.45
N HIS A 113 -17.27 -9.61 10.45
CA HIS A 113 -18.48 -8.94 10.92
C HIS A 113 -19.55 -9.02 9.82
N GLY A 114 -20.62 -9.81 10.07
CA GLY A 114 -21.59 -10.20 9.04
C GLY A 114 -22.21 -9.03 8.23
N SER A 115 -22.37 -7.86 8.83
CA SER A 115 -22.86 -6.66 8.14
C SER A 115 -21.85 -6.06 7.14
N LEU A 116 -20.55 -6.29 7.33
CA LEU A 116 -19.46 -5.70 6.54
C LEU A 116 -18.95 -6.63 5.43
N ARG A 117 -19.30 -7.92 5.46
CA ARG A 117 -18.83 -8.91 4.47
C ARG A 117 -19.03 -8.46 3.02
N ARG A 118 -20.23 -8.01 2.67
CA ARG A 118 -20.55 -7.57 1.30
C ARG A 118 -19.79 -6.31 0.91
N LEU A 119 -19.51 -5.42 1.86
CA LEU A 119 -18.74 -4.20 1.64
C LEU A 119 -17.25 -4.49 1.41
N CYS A 120 -16.71 -5.49 2.11
CA CYS A 120 -15.29 -5.87 2.01
C CYS A 120 -14.98 -6.67 0.73
N SER A 121 -15.92 -7.48 0.23
CA SER A 121 -15.68 -8.41 -0.90
C SER A 121 -15.01 -7.76 -2.14
N PRO A 122 -15.53 -6.66 -2.72
CA PRO A 122 -14.89 -6.07 -3.90
C PRO A 122 -13.49 -5.51 -3.62
N ILE A 123 -13.29 -4.96 -2.41
CA ILE A 123 -12.00 -4.41 -1.98
C ILE A 123 -10.98 -5.55 -1.83
N GLN A 124 -11.39 -6.68 -1.25
CA GLN A 124 -10.55 -7.87 -1.09
C GLN A 124 -10.14 -8.45 -2.44
N GLU A 125 -11.07 -8.54 -3.39
CA GLU A 125 -10.79 -9.02 -4.75
C GLU A 125 -9.69 -8.17 -5.41
N ARG A 126 -9.84 -6.84 -5.38
CA ARG A 126 -8.83 -5.92 -5.93
C ARG A 126 -7.47 -6.05 -5.24
N VAL A 127 -7.44 -6.16 -3.92
CA VAL A 127 -6.19 -6.34 -3.16
C VAL A 127 -5.55 -7.69 -3.48
N ALA A 128 -6.34 -8.75 -3.65
CA ALA A 128 -5.85 -10.06 -4.05
C ALA A 128 -5.23 -10.05 -5.44
N GLU A 129 -5.89 -9.43 -6.44
CA GLU A 129 -5.35 -9.25 -7.79
C GLU A 129 -4.01 -8.49 -7.79
N LEU A 130 -3.93 -7.39 -7.03
CA LEU A 130 -2.70 -6.62 -6.90
C LEU A 130 -1.57 -7.45 -6.28
N ARG A 131 -1.88 -8.27 -5.27
CA ARG A 131 -0.91 -9.15 -4.61
C ARG A 131 -0.41 -10.25 -5.54
N VAL A 132 -1.30 -10.89 -6.30
CA VAL A 132 -0.93 -11.91 -7.30
C VAL A 132 -0.03 -11.29 -8.36
N THR A 133 -0.43 -10.14 -8.91
CA THR A 133 0.36 -9.42 -9.92
C THR A 133 1.77 -9.07 -9.40
N LEU A 134 1.86 -8.54 -8.18
CA LEU A 134 3.13 -8.23 -7.55
C LEU A 134 3.97 -9.49 -7.28
N ALA A 135 3.34 -10.61 -6.93
CA ALA A 135 4.03 -11.86 -6.67
C ALA A 135 4.64 -12.46 -7.94
N ASP A 136 3.90 -12.45 -9.05
CA ASP A 136 4.26 -13.09 -10.32
C ASP A 136 5.41 -12.39 -11.08
N GLN A 137 5.67 -11.11 -10.78
CA GLN A 137 6.69 -10.35 -11.48
C GLN A 137 8.03 -10.35 -10.73
N THR A 138 9.12 -10.63 -11.45
CA THR A 138 10.47 -10.50 -10.88
C THR A 138 10.88 -9.03 -10.81
N VAL A 139 11.84 -8.71 -9.93
CA VAL A 139 12.36 -7.34 -9.78
C VAL A 139 13.08 -6.90 -11.05
N ASP A 140 13.82 -7.80 -11.67
CA ASP A 140 14.52 -7.53 -12.93
C ASP A 140 13.53 -7.24 -14.06
N ASP A 141 12.45 -8.02 -14.18
CA ASP A 141 11.39 -7.75 -15.15
C ASP A 141 10.74 -6.37 -14.95
N ILE A 142 10.46 -6.02 -13.69
CA ILE A 142 9.87 -4.72 -13.33
C ILE A 142 10.80 -3.58 -13.75
N ILE A 143 12.10 -3.71 -13.47
CA ILE A 143 13.10 -2.68 -13.80
C ILE A 143 13.28 -2.55 -15.31
N ILE A 144 13.41 -3.67 -16.02
CA ILE A 144 13.60 -3.70 -17.48
C ILE A 144 12.40 -3.11 -18.23
N ARG A 145 11.18 -3.36 -17.75
CA ARG A 145 9.95 -2.85 -18.39
C ARG A 145 9.60 -1.41 -18.03
N GLY A 146 10.29 -0.83 -17.04
CA GLY A 146 10.04 0.52 -16.55
C GLY A 146 9.54 0.52 -15.09
N LEU A 147 10.44 0.84 -14.15
CA LEU A 147 10.08 0.89 -12.74
C LEU A 147 9.12 2.04 -12.42
N HIS A 148 9.28 3.21 -13.07
CA HIS A 148 8.43 4.38 -12.83
C HIS A 148 6.98 4.08 -13.22
N GLU A 149 6.79 3.56 -14.43
CA GLU A 149 5.50 3.16 -14.98
C GLU A 149 4.85 2.10 -14.09
N TYR A 150 5.65 1.15 -13.59
CA TYR A 150 5.17 0.13 -12.68
C TYR A 150 4.76 0.70 -11.31
N MET A 151 5.54 1.60 -10.72
CA MET A 151 5.19 2.27 -9.47
C MET A 151 3.92 3.12 -9.63
N GLN A 152 3.79 3.85 -10.73
CA GLN A 152 2.60 4.64 -11.05
C GLN A 152 1.36 3.76 -11.21
N TRP A 153 1.51 2.60 -11.84
CA TRP A 153 0.44 1.61 -11.96
C TRP A 153 0.02 1.09 -10.58
N ILE A 154 0.95 0.70 -9.71
CA ILE A 154 0.64 0.25 -8.34
C ILE A 154 -0.06 1.36 -7.56
N GLN A 155 0.46 2.59 -7.60
CA GLN A 155 -0.15 3.75 -6.93
C GLN A 155 -1.60 3.93 -7.39
N THR A 156 -1.87 3.80 -8.69
CA THR A 156 -3.22 3.85 -9.25
C THR A 156 -4.11 2.73 -8.67
N GLN A 157 -3.60 1.51 -8.52
CA GLN A 157 -4.37 0.42 -7.89
C GLN A 157 -4.65 0.70 -6.41
N ILE A 158 -3.66 1.22 -5.66
CA ILE A 158 -3.83 1.60 -4.26
C ILE A 158 -4.89 2.70 -4.12
N SER A 159 -4.86 3.73 -4.98
CA SER A 159 -5.87 4.80 -4.98
C SER A 159 -7.27 4.27 -5.27
N LYS A 160 -7.43 3.28 -6.16
CA LYS A 160 -8.72 2.61 -6.38
C LYS A 160 -9.20 1.88 -5.13
N VAL A 161 -8.32 1.13 -4.46
CA VAL A 161 -8.65 0.45 -3.18
C VAL A 161 -9.07 1.48 -2.11
N GLN A 162 -8.36 2.61 -2.02
CA GLN A 162 -8.70 3.70 -1.10
C GLN A 162 -10.09 4.29 -1.40
N GLN A 163 -10.38 4.54 -2.68
CA GLN A 163 -11.66 5.09 -3.12
C GLN A 163 -12.82 4.13 -2.86
N GLU A 164 -12.66 2.84 -3.19
CA GLU A 164 -13.66 1.81 -2.91
C GLU A 164 -13.89 1.65 -1.40
N THR A 165 -12.82 1.69 -0.61
CA THR A 165 -12.91 1.69 0.85
C THR A 165 -13.71 2.89 1.37
N ALA A 166 -13.40 4.09 0.88
CA ALA A 166 -14.10 5.31 1.29
C ALA A 166 -15.60 5.24 0.92
N LEU A 167 -15.93 4.82 -0.30
CA LEU A 167 -17.32 4.67 -0.75
C LEU A 167 -18.09 3.61 0.04
N ALA A 168 -17.44 2.49 0.37
CA ALA A 168 -18.08 1.38 1.07
C ALA A 168 -18.41 1.71 2.54
N PHE A 169 -17.54 2.46 3.23
CA PHE A 169 -17.67 2.70 4.68
C PHE A 169 -18.09 4.14 5.05
N TRP A 170 -17.85 5.12 4.18
CA TRP A 170 -18.22 6.53 4.33
C TRP A 170 -18.91 7.05 3.05
N PRO A 171 -20.09 6.51 2.69
CA PRO A 171 -20.82 7.00 1.52
C PRO A 171 -21.15 8.49 1.71
N VAL A 172 -20.87 9.30 0.68
CA VAL A 172 -21.29 10.70 0.67
C VAL A 172 -22.81 10.74 0.72
N THR A 173 -23.37 11.18 1.83
CA THR A 173 -24.82 11.41 1.92
C THR A 173 -25.17 12.59 1.01
N PRO A 174 -26.02 12.42 -0.02
CA PRO A 174 -26.50 13.57 -0.77
C PRO A 174 -27.23 14.50 0.20
N HIS A 175 -26.71 15.71 0.35
CA HIS A 175 -27.38 16.80 1.04
C HIS A 175 -28.77 16.93 0.44
N CYS A 176 -29.80 16.68 1.24
CA CYS A 176 -31.19 16.89 0.85
C CYS A 176 -31.36 18.39 0.55
N GLY A 177 -31.25 18.78 -0.72
CA GLY A 177 -31.62 20.10 -1.16
C GLY A 177 -33.08 20.32 -0.81
N THR A 178 -33.33 21.30 0.04
CA THR A 178 -34.66 21.81 0.37
C THR A 178 -35.43 22.07 -0.92
N ALA A 179 -36.43 21.23 -1.22
CA ALA A 179 -37.50 21.57 -2.13
C ALA A 179 -38.33 22.68 -1.46
N SER A 180 -37.88 23.93 -1.58
CA SER A 180 -38.74 25.08 -1.29
C SER A 180 -39.83 25.09 -2.34
N GLY A 181 -41.04 24.76 -1.89
CA GLY A 181 -42.22 24.59 -2.72
C GLY A 181 -42.54 25.83 -3.55
N GLN A 182 -42.98 25.54 -4.78
CA GLN A 182 -43.85 26.43 -5.52
C GLN A 182 -45.11 26.69 -4.67
N ALA A 183 -45.21 27.87 -4.07
CA ALA A 183 -46.48 28.41 -3.64
C ALA A 183 -47.06 29.20 -4.81
N GLN A 184 -47.98 28.54 -5.53
CA GLN A 184 -49.02 29.22 -6.28
C GLN A 184 -49.89 30.01 -5.32
N GLN A 185 -49.94 31.34 -5.49
CA GLN A 185 -51.16 32.15 -5.61
C GLN A 185 -50.78 33.61 -5.90
#